data_AF-A0A0Q6BHR9-F1
#
_entry.id   AF-A0A0Q6BHR9-F1
#
_cell.length_a   1.000
_cell.length_b   1.000
_cell.length_c   1.000
_cell.angle_alpha   90.00
_cell.angle_beta   90.00
_cell.angle_gamma   90.00
#
_symmetry.space_group_name_H-M   'P 1'
#
loop_
_entity.id
_entity.type
_entity.pdbx_description
1 polymer ?
#
loop_
_entity_poly.entity_id
_entity_poly.type
_entity_poly.pdbx_seq_one_letter_code
_entity_poly.pdbx_strand_id
1 'polypeptide(L)'
;MGARRMSGETERVVRLARLVEVQSRKRQMEEWRLGALKREAVQLVETSAEILASLGEQSLLNGLFLEGRASALRRNEGLIVRNRSAQDHAEADLNAARGIEKRLERAAGDAAEAAARVREQESLLSALDDFLTTRSASFE
;
A
#
# COMPACT_ATOMS: atom_id res chain seq x y z
N MET A 1 8.79 -31.09 -24.02
CA MET A 1 7.66 -30.30 -23.45
C MET A 1 8.05 -29.49 -22.19
N GLY A 2 9.22 -29.67 -21.57
CA GLY A 2 9.64 -28.99 -20.33
C GLY A 2 10.02 -27.50 -20.46
N ALA A 3 10.78 -27.12 -21.50
CA ALA A 3 11.29 -25.75 -21.67
C ALA A 3 10.19 -24.66 -21.74
N ARG A 4 9.00 -24.99 -22.24
CA ARG A 4 7.86 -24.05 -22.32
C ARG A 4 7.19 -23.80 -20.95
N ARG A 5 7.28 -24.75 -20.01
CA ARG A 5 6.79 -24.58 -18.63
C ARG A 5 7.76 -23.73 -17.79
N MET A 6 9.06 -23.87 -18.00
CA MET A 6 10.11 -23.07 -17.36
C MET A 6 10.03 -21.57 -17.64
N SER A 7 9.91 -21.20 -18.93
CA SER A 7 9.72 -19.78 -19.30
C SER A 7 8.43 -19.25 -18.69
N GLY A 8 7.35 -20.05 -18.73
CA GLY A 8 6.06 -19.68 -18.14
C GLY A 8 6.12 -19.35 -16.64
N GLU A 9 6.75 -20.20 -15.82
CA GLU A 9 6.80 -19.95 -14.38
C GLU A 9 7.83 -18.90 -13.97
N THR A 10 8.95 -18.79 -14.69
CA THR A 10 9.91 -17.71 -14.47
C THR A 10 9.30 -16.35 -14.83
N GLU A 11 8.58 -16.27 -15.95
CA GLU A 11 7.85 -15.07 -16.35
C GLU A 11 6.71 -14.73 -15.39
N ARG A 12 6.03 -15.74 -14.82
CA ARG A 12 5.01 -15.53 -13.80
C ARG A 12 5.61 -14.93 -12.53
N VAL A 13 6.76 -15.42 -12.07
CA VAL A 13 7.47 -14.85 -10.91
C VAL A 13 7.82 -13.38 -11.15
N VAL A 14 8.40 -13.06 -12.31
CA VAL A 14 8.76 -11.67 -12.67
C VAL A 14 7.52 -10.76 -12.72
N ARG A 15 6.42 -11.24 -13.32
CA ARG A 15 5.17 -10.48 -13.37
C ARG A 15 4.59 -10.21 -11.98
N LEU A 16 4.56 -11.22 -11.12
CA LEU A 16 4.04 -11.09 -9.75
C LEU A 16 4.92 -10.16 -8.90
N ALA A 17 6.25 -10.25 -9.03
CA ALA A 17 7.17 -9.33 -8.36
C ALA A 17 6.89 -7.86 -8.74
N ARG A 18 6.67 -7.58 -10.04
CA ARG A 18 6.31 -6.24 -10.51
C ARG A 18 4.95 -5.78 -9.97
N LEU A 19 3.97 -6.68 -9.87
CA LEU A 19 2.67 -6.35 -9.29
C LEU A 19 2.76 -6.04 -7.80
N VAL A 20 3.58 -6.79 -7.04
CA VAL A 20 3.87 -6.51 -5.64
C VAL A 20 4.48 -5.11 -5.50
N GLU A 21 5.47 -4.77 -6.31
CA GLU A 21 6.11 -3.45 -6.27
C GLU A 21 5.11 -2.31 -6.54
N VAL A 22 4.31 -2.44 -7.59
CA VAL A 22 3.26 -1.45 -7.92
C VAL A 22 2.26 -1.33 -6.78
N GLN A 23 1.84 -2.45 -6.19
CA GLN A 23 0.90 -2.44 -5.08
C GLN A 23 1.50 -1.81 -3.82
N SER A 24 2.79 -2.02 -3.55
CA SER A 24 3.47 -1.39 -2.42
C SER A 24 3.52 0.14 -2.56
N ARG A 25 3.81 0.63 -3.77
CA ARG A 25 3.74 2.08 -4.08
C ARG A 25 2.33 2.63 -3.89
N LYS A 26 1.29 1.88 -4.30
CA LYS A 26 -0.11 2.26 -4.02
C LYS A 26 -0.41 2.35 -2.54
N ARG A 27 -0.01 1.36 -1.74
CA ARG A 27 -0.15 1.42 -0.27
C ARG A 27 0.53 2.66 0.30
N GLN A 28 1.76 2.95 -0.10
CA GLN A 28 2.50 4.12 0.37
C GLN A 28 1.78 5.44 0.06
N MET A 29 1.18 5.57 -1.14
CA MET A 29 0.38 6.74 -1.48
C MET A 29 -0.83 6.90 -0.55
N GLU A 30 -1.53 5.83 -0.22
CA GLU A 30 -2.66 5.89 0.73
C GLU A 30 -2.20 6.22 2.16
N GLU A 31 -1.03 5.72 2.60
CA GLU A 31 -0.44 6.11 3.88
C GLU A 31 -0.11 7.60 3.94
N TRP A 32 0.45 8.15 2.85
CA TRP A 32 0.73 9.58 2.76
C TRP A 32 -0.54 10.41 2.75
N ARG A 33 -1.57 9.97 2.04
CA ARG A 33 -2.89 10.62 2.00
C ARG A 33 -3.52 10.67 3.39
N LEU A 34 -3.55 9.55 4.10
CA LEU A 34 -4.05 9.50 5.47
C LEU A 34 -3.21 10.39 6.41
N GLY A 35 -1.89 10.36 6.28
CA GLY A 35 -0.98 11.21 7.05
C GLY A 35 -1.23 12.70 6.80
N ALA A 36 -1.51 13.10 5.56
CA ALA A 36 -1.87 14.48 5.23
C ALA A 36 -3.19 14.90 5.88
N LEU A 37 -4.23 14.06 5.80
CA LEU A 37 -5.52 14.32 6.43
C LEU A 37 -5.41 14.44 7.96
N LYS A 38 -4.58 13.61 8.59
CA LYS A 38 -4.32 13.69 10.05
C LYS A 38 -3.62 14.98 10.44
N ARG A 39 -2.67 15.47 9.64
CA ARG A 39 -2.03 16.78 9.86
C ARG A 39 -3.02 17.93 9.69
N GLU A 40 -3.84 17.88 8.65
CA GLU A 40 -4.91 18.86 8.43
C GLU A 40 -5.89 18.89 9.61
N ALA A 41 -6.26 17.73 10.17
CA ALA A 41 -7.12 17.66 11.34
C ALA A 41 -6.56 18.42 12.55
N VAL A 42 -5.25 18.31 12.79
CA VAL A 42 -4.56 19.05 13.86
C VAL A 42 -4.66 20.56 13.58
N GLN A 43 -4.36 20.99 12.35
CA GLN A 43 -4.45 22.40 11.95
C GLN A 43 -5.87 22.97 12.09
N LEU A 44 -6.90 22.18 11.75
CA LEU A 44 -8.29 22.59 11.93
C LEU A 44 -8.64 22.75 13.41
N VAL A 45 -8.14 21.88 14.30
CA VAL A 45 -8.33 22.02 15.76
C VAL A 45 -7.62 23.26 16.29
N GLU A 46 -6.39 23.50 15.87
CA GLU A 46 -5.62 24.72 16.21
C GLU A 46 -6.36 25.98 15.74
N THR A 47 -6.88 25.97 14.51
CA THR A 47 -7.68 27.09 13.96
C THR A 47 -8.92 27.37 14.81
N SER A 48 -9.63 26.33 15.27
CA SER A 48 -10.76 26.51 16.20
C SER A 48 -10.31 27.15 17.51
N ALA A 49 -9.19 26.69 18.08
CA ALA A 49 -8.64 27.24 19.32
C ALA A 49 -8.23 28.72 19.15
N GLU A 50 -7.61 29.09 18.03
CA GLU A 50 -7.24 30.48 17.71
C GLU A 50 -8.48 31.38 17.55
N ILE A 51 -9.52 30.91 16.87
CA ILE A 51 -10.79 31.64 16.73
C ILE A 51 -11.39 31.88 18.13
N LEU A 52 -11.41 30.87 18.99
CA LEU A 52 -11.93 30.98 20.35
C LEU A 52 -11.07 31.90 21.23
N ALA A 53 -9.74 31.80 21.15
CA ALA A 53 -8.83 32.67 21.89
C ALA A 53 -9.03 34.15 21.50
N SER A 54 -9.24 34.43 20.21
CA SER A 54 -9.50 35.79 19.72
C SER A 54 -10.78 36.43 20.26
N LEU A 55 -11.73 35.63 20.79
CA LEU A 55 -12.94 36.15 21.45
C LEU A 55 -12.65 36.72 22.84
N GLY A 56 -11.63 36.21 23.54
CA GLY A 56 -11.26 36.65 24.88
C GLY A 56 -10.55 38.01 24.92
N GLU A 57 -9.91 38.41 23.83
CA GLU A 57 -9.04 39.60 23.80
C GLU A 57 -9.73 40.89 23.30
N GLN A 58 -10.93 40.83 22.70
CA GLN A 58 -11.56 41.97 22.00
C GLN A 58 -12.96 42.39 22.52
N SER A 59 -13.23 42.18 23.81
CA SER A 59 -14.52 42.34 24.53
C SER A 59 -15.24 43.73 24.48
N LEU A 60 -14.85 44.69 23.63
CA LEU A 60 -15.39 46.06 23.65
C LEU A 60 -16.13 46.52 22.37
N LEU A 61 -16.18 45.74 21.29
CA LEU A 61 -16.90 46.11 20.03
C LEU A 61 -17.80 44.94 19.57
N ASN A 62 -18.93 44.75 20.27
CA ASN A 62 -19.45 43.41 20.58
C ASN A 62 -20.56 42.81 19.67
N GLY A 63 -20.93 43.39 18.53
CA GLY A 63 -22.00 42.82 17.69
C GLY A 63 -21.49 42.01 16.49
N LEU A 64 -21.01 42.72 15.48
CA LEU A 64 -20.64 42.17 14.17
C LEU A 64 -19.40 41.25 14.23
N PHE A 65 -18.48 41.49 15.17
CA PHE A 65 -17.29 40.66 15.35
C PHE A 65 -17.63 39.28 15.91
N LEU A 66 -18.62 39.18 16.81
CA LEU A 66 -19.07 37.90 17.34
C LEU A 66 -19.75 37.06 16.27
N GLU A 67 -20.60 37.66 15.43
CA GLU A 67 -21.25 36.95 14.31
C GLU A 67 -20.24 36.43 13.29
N GLY A 68 -19.24 37.25 12.94
CA GLY A 68 -18.16 36.86 12.02
C GLY A 68 -17.35 35.68 12.55
N ARG A 69 -16.98 35.68 13.84
CA ARG A 69 -16.23 34.60 14.49
C ARG A 69 -17.07 33.34 14.65
N ALA A 70 -18.34 33.45 15.05
CA ALA A 70 -19.26 32.31 15.11
C ALA A 70 -19.49 31.69 13.73
N SER A 71 -19.54 32.50 12.67
CA SER A 71 -19.60 32.04 11.28
C SER A 71 -18.33 31.31 10.87
N ALA A 72 -17.15 31.84 11.21
CA ALA A 72 -15.86 31.20 10.96
C ALA A 72 -15.73 29.85 11.68
N LEU A 73 -16.13 29.78 12.96
CA LEU A 73 -16.11 28.55 13.75
C LEU A 73 -17.01 27.47 13.13
N ARG A 74 -18.25 27.83 12.74
CA ARG A 74 -19.16 26.90 12.05
C ARG A 74 -18.61 26.38 10.72
N ARG A 75 -17.95 27.24 9.94
CA ARG A 75 -17.27 26.80 8.71
C ARG A 75 -16.16 25.81 9.03
N ASN A 76 -15.35 26.10 10.03
CA ASN A 76 -14.24 25.24 10.44
C ASN A 76 -14.74 23.88 10.97
N GLU A 77 -15.82 23.87 11.74
CA GLU A 77 -16.48 22.63 12.20
C GLU A 77 -16.97 21.78 11.02
N GLY A 78 -17.55 22.42 9.98
CA GLY A 78 -17.89 21.74 8.73
C GLY A 78 -16.68 21.11 8.03
N LEU A 79 -15.51 21.77 8.06
CA LEU A 79 -14.27 21.20 7.54
C LEU A 79 -13.78 20.02 8.38
N ILE A 80 -13.85 20.10 9.71
CA ILE A 80 -13.49 19.01 10.63
C ILE A 80 -14.33 17.76 10.33
N VAL A 81 -15.65 17.91 10.16
CA VAL A 81 -16.53 16.78 9.84
C VAL A 81 -16.17 16.15 8.49
N ARG A 82 -15.91 16.96 7.46
CA ARG A 82 -15.49 16.48 6.14
C ARG A 82 -14.13 15.78 6.20
N ASN A 83 -13.17 16.34 6.92
CA ASN A 83 -11.84 15.77 7.07
C ASN A 83 -11.91 14.43 7.82
N ARG A 84 -12.73 14.30 8.87
CA ARG A 84 -12.97 13.01 9.55
C ARG A 84 -13.52 11.95 8.59
N SER A 85 -14.57 12.29 7.85
CA SER A 85 -15.11 11.38 6.84
C SER A 85 -14.05 10.99 5.81
N ALA A 86 -13.23 11.94 5.33
CA ALA A 86 -12.13 11.63 4.41
C ALA A 86 -11.06 10.71 5.04
N GLN A 87 -10.77 10.85 6.34
CA GLN A 87 -9.87 9.94 7.06
C GLN A 87 -10.44 8.53 7.11
N ASP A 88 -11.73 8.36 7.43
CA ASP A 88 -12.37 7.04 7.47
C ASP A 88 -12.28 6.32 6.12
N HIS A 89 -12.50 7.04 5.03
CA HIS A 89 -12.35 6.50 3.67
C HIS A 89 -10.90 6.14 3.35
N ALA A 90 -9.95 7.03 3.66
CA ALA A 90 -8.53 6.77 3.44
C ALA A 90 -8.01 5.59 4.29
N GLU A 91 -8.52 5.39 5.50
CA GLU A 91 -8.20 4.23 6.33
C GLU A 91 -8.77 2.93 5.73
N ALA A 92 -9.99 2.96 5.20
CA ALA A 92 -10.57 1.83 4.50
C ALA A 92 -9.76 1.47 3.24
N ASP A 93 -9.38 2.47 2.43
CA ASP A 93 -8.58 2.29 1.22
C ASP A 93 -7.17 1.74 1.55
N LEU A 94 -6.53 2.26 2.59
CA LEU A 94 -5.24 1.75 3.07
C LEU A 94 -5.33 0.28 3.52
N ASN A 95 -6.37 -0.07 4.27
CA ASN A 95 -6.59 -1.45 4.71
C ASN A 95 -6.85 -2.39 3.52
N ALA A 96 -7.63 -1.95 2.54
CA ALA A 96 -7.83 -2.69 1.30
C ALA A 96 -6.51 -2.88 0.53
N ALA A 97 -5.70 -1.82 0.42
CA ALA A 97 -4.40 -1.86 -0.24
C ALA A 97 -3.43 -2.85 0.42
N ARG A 98 -3.35 -2.85 1.76
CA ARG A 98 -2.58 -3.82 2.57
C ARG A 98 -3.07 -5.25 2.36
N GLY A 99 -4.39 -5.44 2.30
CA GLY A 99 -4.99 -6.74 2.04
C GLY A 99 -4.62 -7.30 0.66
N ILE A 100 -4.62 -6.44 -0.37
CA ILE A 100 -4.20 -6.81 -1.73
C ILE A 100 -2.71 -7.13 -1.78
N GLU A 101 -1.86 -6.27 -1.19
CA GLU A 101 -0.41 -6.49 -1.13
C GLU A 101 -0.07 -7.85 -0.52
N LYS A 102 -0.64 -8.16 0.66
CA LYS A 102 -0.42 -9.44 1.33
C LYS A 102 -0.85 -10.65 0.51
N ARG A 103 -1.89 -10.53 -0.33
CA ARG A 103 -2.32 -11.60 -1.24
C ARG A 103 -1.36 -11.76 -2.41
N LEU A 104 -0.86 -10.66 -2.96
CA LEU A 104 0.13 -10.68 -4.04
C LEU A 104 1.47 -11.24 -3.57
N GLU A 105 1.93 -10.86 -2.36
CA GLU A 105 3.15 -11.41 -1.76
C GLU A 105 3.07 -12.93 -1.60
N ARG A 106 1.94 -13.44 -1.11
CA ARG A 106 1.69 -14.89 -1.02
C ARG A 106 1.75 -15.55 -2.40
N ALA A 107 1.01 -15.01 -3.37
CA ALA A 107 1.03 -15.55 -4.73
C ALA A 107 2.41 -15.51 -5.38
N ALA A 108 3.20 -14.47 -5.11
CA ALA A 108 4.59 -14.35 -5.57
C ALA A 108 5.49 -15.41 -4.92
N GLY A 109 5.33 -15.65 -3.61
CA GLY A 109 6.01 -16.73 -2.89
C GLY A 109 5.69 -18.10 -3.46
N ASP A 110 4.41 -18.42 -3.65
CA ASP A 110 3.96 -19.69 -4.22
C ASP A 110 4.52 -19.91 -5.64
N ALA A 111 4.54 -18.85 -6.46
CA ALA A 111 5.11 -18.91 -7.80
C ALA A 111 6.64 -19.11 -7.77
N ALA A 112 7.34 -18.49 -6.82
CA ALA A 112 8.78 -18.66 -6.65
C ALA A 112 9.13 -20.09 -6.22
N GLU A 113 8.38 -20.67 -5.30
CA GLU A 113 8.54 -22.08 -4.92
C GLU A 113 8.28 -23.02 -6.10
N ALA A 114 7.20 -22.79 -6.86
CA ALA A 114 6.91 -23.59 -8.04
C ALA A 114 8.06 -23.51 -9.07
N ALA A 115 8.58 -22.30 -9.35
CA ALA A 115 9.71 -22.13 -10.25
C ALA A 115 10.98 -22.81 -9.74
N ALA A 116 11.24 -22.78 -8.43
CA ALA A 116 12.38 -23.47 -7.81
C ALA A 116 12.29 -24.99 -7.97
N ARG A 117 11.10 -25.57 -7.74
CA ARG A 117 10.86 -27.02 -7.93
C ARG A 117 11.07 -27.47 -9.38
N VAL A 118 10.65 -26.65 -10.35
CA VAL A 118 10.89 -26.97 -11.78
C VAL A 118 12.40 -26.96 -12.08
N ARG A 119 13.15 -25.96 -11.60
CA ARG A 119 14.61 -25.90 -11.77
C ARG A 119 15.32 -27.08 -11.13
N GLU A 120 14.91 -27.46 -9.92
CA GLU A 120 15.46 -28.63 -9.22
C GLU A 120 15.20 -29.91 -10.00
N GLN A 121 13.97 -30.12 -10.48
CA GLN A 121 13.62 -31.27 -11.30
C GLN A 121 14.49 -31.36 -12.56
N GLU A 122 14.73 -30.25 -13.24
CA GLU A 122 15.58 -30.23 -14.44
C GLU A 122 17.05 -30.51 -14.12
N SER A 123 17.57 -29.95 -13.03
CA SER A 123 18.92 -30.25 -12.55
C SER A 123 19.10 -31.75 -12.27
N LEU A 124 18.12 -32.37 -11.61
CA LEU A 124 18.13 -33.81 -11.31
C LEU A 124 18.04 -34.66 -12.58
N LEU A 125 17.21 -34.27 -13.55
CA LEU A 125 17.12 -34.97 -14.84
C LEU A 125 18.43 -34.89 -15.62
N SER A 126 19.05 -33.70 -15.66
CA SER A 126 20.35 -33.52 -16.31
C SER A 126 21.44 -34.38 -15.66
N ALA A 127 21.51 -34.39 -14.33
CA ALA A 127 22.47 -35.22 -13.60
C ALA A 127 22.26 -36.73 -13.84
N LEU A 128 21.00 -37.15 -14.00
CA LEU A 128 20.66 -38.54 -14.32
C LEU A 128 21.07 -38.90 -15.76
N ASP A 129 20.83 -38.01 -16.73
CA ASP A 129 21.28 -38.19 -18.11
C ASP A 129 22.82 -38.26 -18.19
N ASP A 130 23.54 -37.40 -17.46
CA ASP A 130 25.01 -37.42 -17.37
C ASP A 130 25.53 -38.73 -16.77
N PHE A 131 24.87 -39.24 -15.72
CA PHE A 131 25.21 -40.52 -15.12
C PHE A 131 24.99 -41.69 -16.08
N LEU A 132 23.85 -41.72 -16.77
CA LEU A 132 23.51 -42.79 -17.72
C LEU A 132 24.46 -42.79 -18.92
N THR A 133 24.80 -41.62 -19.46
CA THR A 133 25.75 -41.48 -20.58
C THR A 133 27.16 -41.91 -20.19
N THR A 134 27.64 -41.49 -19.01
CA THR A 134 28.93 -41.94 -18.47
C THR A 134 28.97 -43.45 -18.26
N ARG A 135 27.89 -44.03 -17.74
CA ARG A 135 27.77 -45.48 -17.57
C ARG A 135 27.83 -46.20 -18.91
N SER A 136 27.08 -45.77 -19.93
CA SER A 136 27.12 -46.40 -21.25
C SER A 136 28.50 -46.33 -21.90
N ALA A 137 29.21 -45.20 -21.75
CA ALA A 137 30.56 -45.03 -22.28
C ALA A 137 31.63 -45.87 -21.54
N SER A 138 31.32 -46.35 -20.33
CA SER A 138 32.23 -47.21 -19.55
C SER A 138 32.08 -48.70 -19.88
N PHE A 139 31.09 -49.08 -20.71
CA PHE A 139 30.84 -50.46 -21.15
C PHE A 139 31.22 -50.71 -22.63
N GLU A 140 31.72 -49.70 -23.35
CA GLU A 140 32.41 -49.83 -24.65
C GLU A 140 33.93 -49.79 -24.48
#